data_AF-A0A7M7NDH0-F1
#
_entry.id   AF-A0A7M7NDH0-F1
#
_cell.length_a   1.000
_cell.length_b   1.000
_cell.length_c   1.000
_cell.angle_alpha   90.00
_cell.angle_beta   90.00
_cell.angle_gamma   90.00
#
_symmetry.space_group_name_H-M   'P 1'
#
loop_
_entity.id
_entity.type
_entity.pdbx_description
1 polymer ?
#
loop_
_entity_poly.entity_id
_entity_poly.type
_entity_poly.pdbx_seq_one_letter_code
_entity_poly.pdbx_strand_id
1 'polypeptide(L)'
;MDLTLFPFDSQICQMIIASKDIITNVVLIPGVFIRRAEDRPLSWDLTSLVAESRSRENRAGDHAVSDLLVIIHLERLPNHYVYTIILPVTLINAIGIWTFFIPLKSGERVTTCISVVLGVTVFQI
;
A
#
# COMPACT_ATOMS: atom_id res chain seq x y z
N MET A 1 4.74 -2.08 -6.47
CA MET A 1 4.19 -1.47 -5.24
C MET A 1 5.21 -0.47 -4.78
N ASP A 2 4.87 0.81 -4.78
CA ASP A 2 5.73 1.89 -4.30
C ASP A 2 5.29 2.25 -2.88
N LEU A 3 6.26 2.36 -1.95
CA LEU A 3 6.04 2.62 -0.52
C LEU A 3 6.81 3.85 -0.02
N THR A 4 7.31 4.69 -0.93
CA THR A 4 8.11 5.89 -0.60
C THR A 4 7.40 6.88 0.33
N LEU A 5 6.09 7.04 0.18
CA LEU A 5 5.26 7.98 0.95
C LEU A 5 4.34 7.28 1.97
N PHE A 6 4.67 6.08 2.41
CA PHE A 6 3.87 5.38 3.42
C PHE A 6 3.68 6.23 4.70
N PRO A 7 2.47 6.30 5.30
CA PRO A 7 1.21 5.63 4.94
C PRO A 7 0.29 6.47 4.02
N PHE A 8 0.78 7.57 3.45
CA PHE A 8 0.05 8.46 2.54
C PHE A 8 0.26 8.06 1.06
N ASP A 9 0.42 6.76 0.82
CA ASP A 9 0.71 6.20 -0.50
C ASP A 9 -0.57 5.92 -1.32
N SER A 10 -0.47 6.17 -2.62
CA SER A 10 -1.44 5.73 -3.63
C SER A 10 -0.84 4.59 -4.45
N GLN A 11 -1.65 3.57 -4.75
CA GLN A 11 -1.23 2.38 -5.47
C GLN A 11 -2.03 2.19 -6.76
N ILE A 12 -1.32 1.77 -7.80
CA ILE A 12 -1.90 1.42 -9.09
C ILE A 12 -1.68 -0.07 -9.30
N CYS A 13 -2.77 -0.83 -9.28
CA CYS A 13 -2.78 -2.26 -9.48
C CYS A 13 -3.36 -2.59 -10.86
N GLN A 14 -2.66 -3.41 -11.64
CA GLN A 14 -3.10 -3.83 -12.95
C GLN A 14 -3.44 -5.31 -12.94
N MET A 15 -4.64 -5.66 -13.37
CA MET A 15 -5.09 -7.03 -13.58
C MET A 15 -5.34 -7.25 -15.06
N ILE A 16 -4.89 -8.39 -15.58
CA ILE A 16 -5.12 -8.78 -16.97
C ILE A 16 -5.94 -10.06 -16.94
N ILE A 17 -7.11 -10.01 -17.57
CA ILE A 17 -7.98 -11.16 -17.77
C ILE A 17 -7.90 -11.51 -19.25
N ALA A 18 -7.50 -12.73 -19.56
CA ALA A 18 -7.27 -13.20 -20.93
C ALA A 18 -7.98 -14.54 -21.15
N SER A 19 -8.49 -14.75 -22.35
CA SER A 19 -8.94 -16.09 -22.77
C SER A 19 -7.72 -16.91 -23.22
N LYS A 20 -7.66 -18.17 -22.80
CA LYS A 20 -6.65 -19.12 -23.30
C LYS A 20 -7.04 -19.74 -24.64
N ASP A 21 -8.33 -19.73 -24.97
CA ASP A 21 -8.86 -20.40 -26.17
C ASP A 21 -8.72 -19.52 -27.41
N ILE A 22 -8.07 -20.08 -28.44
CA ILE A 22 -7.69 -19.39 -29.70
C ILE A 22 -8.81 -19.44 -30.75
N ILE A 23 -9.80 -20.32 -30.57
CA ILE A 23 -10.74 -20.73 -31.63
C ILE A 23 -12.01 -19.86 -31.64
N THR A 24 -12.35 -19.21 -30.52
CA THR A 24 -13.54 -18.37 -30.40
C THR A 24 -13.15 -16.90 -30.36
N ASN A 25 -13.81 -16.06 -31.16
CA ASN A 25 -13.71 -14.60 -31.06
C ASN A 25 -14.38 -14.15 -29.75
N VAL A 26 -13.66 -14.29 -28.63
CA VAL A 26 -14.12 -13.82 -27.33
C VAL A 26 -13.93 -12.31 -27.27
N VAL A 27 -15.04 -11.58 -27.18
CA VAL A 27 -15.04 -10.14 -26.94
C VAL A 27 -15.23 -9.94 -25.44
N LEU A 28 -14.18 -9.49 -24.76
CA LEU A 28 -14.25 -9.10 -23.36
C LEU A 28 -14.75 -7.65 -23.28
N ILE A 29 -15.93 -7.45 -22.70
CA ILE A 29 -16.55 -6.13 -22.57
C ILE A 29 -16.38 -5.66 -21.12
N PRO A 30 -15.87 -4.44 -20.88
CA PRO A 30 -15.82 -3.89 -19.53
C PRO A 30 -17.24 -3.71 -18.98
N GLY A 31 -17.53 -4.32 -17.84
CA GLY A 31 -18.80 -4.13 -17.13
C GLY A 31 -18.87 -2.79 -16.39
N VAL A 32 -20.08 -2.39 -15.97
CA VAL A 32 -20.27 -1.23 -15.09
C VAL A 32 -19.98 -1.64 -13.65
N PHE A 33 -19.01 -0.98 -13.01
CA PHE A 33 -18.71 -1.18 -11.61
C PHE A 33 -19.56 -0.25 -10.74
N ILE A 34 -20.50 -0.81 -9.97
CA ILE A 34 -21.29 -0.07 -8.99
C ILE A 34 -20.68 -0.34 -7.61
N ARG A 35 -19.95 0.63 -7.07
CA ARG A 35 -19.45 0.57 -5.69
C ARG A 35 -20.61 0.82 -4.74
N ARG A 36 -20.99 -0.17 -3.93
CA ARG A 36 -21.96 0.02 -2.86
C ARG A 36 -21.29 0.79 -1.71
N ALA A 37 -22.01 1.76 -1.13
CA ALA A 37 -21.48 2.61 -0.06
C ALA A 37 -21.12 1.83 1.23
N GLU A 38 -21.70 0.66 1.45
CA GLU A 38 -21.38 -0.24 2.58
C GLU A 38 -20.07 -1.02 2.40
N ASP A 39 -19.58 -1.20 1.17
CA ASP A 39 -18.37 -1.98 0.87
C ASP A 39 -17.09 -1.13 0.93
N ARG A 40 -17.06 -0.04 1.71
CA ARG A 40 -15.83 0.75 1.88
C ARG A 40 -14.86 -0.01 2.78
N PRO A 41 -13.69 -0.45 2.27
CA PRO A 41 -12.68 -1.06 3.12
C PRO A 41 -12.17 -0.03 4.13
N LEU A 42 -11.89 -0.46 5.37
CA LEU A 42 -11.37 0.41 6.44
C LEU A 42 -9.94 0.90 6.18
N SER A 43 -9.18 0.21 5.33
CA SER A 43 -7.75 0.48 5.11
C SER A 43 -7.42 1.12 3.75
N TRP A 44 -8.31 1.01 2.76
CA TRP A 44 -8.07 1.42 1.38
C TRP A 44 -9.32 2.04 0.78
N ASP A 45 -9.18 3.19 0.17
CA ASP A 45 -10.22 3.81 -0.63
C ASP A 45 -9.99 3.53 -2.12
N LEU A 46 -11.05 3.13 -2.82
CA LEU A 46 -11.02 2.94 -4.28
C LEU A 46 -11.32 4.28 -4.95
N THR A 47 -10.30 4.89 -5.55
CA THR A 47 -10.40 6.22 -6.17
C THR A 47 -10.88 6.12 -7.61
N SER A 48 -10.35 5.18 -8.39
CA SER A 48 -10.83 4.91 -9.73
C SER A 48 -10.61 3.46 -10.15
N LEU A 49 -11.47 3.02 -11.07
CA LEU A 49 -11.42 1.72 -11.71
C LEU A 49 -11.63 1.93 -13.21
N VAL A 50 -10.64 1.54 -14.01
CA VAL A 50 -10.71 1.65 -15.47
C VAL A 50 -10.52 0.27 -16.06
N ALA A 51 -11.41 -0.12 -16.98
CA ALA A 51 -11.32 -1.39 -17.69
C ALA A 51 -11.30 -1.14 -19.20
N GLU A 52 -10.28 -1.67 -19.86
CA GLU A 52 -10.04 -1.50 -21.29
C GLU A 52 -9.85 -2.86 -21.97
N SER A 53 -10.63 -3.10 -23.03
CA SER A 53 -10.46 -4.27 -23.89
C SER A 53 -9.31 -4.03 -24.87
N ARG A 54 -8.33 -4.94 -24.90
CA ARG A 54 -7.16 -4.88 -25.79
C ARG A 54 -7.09 -6.15 -26.63
N SER A 55 -6.79 -6.01 -27.91
CA SER A 55 -6.39 -7.14 -28.76
C SER A 55 -4.87 -7.17 -28.86
N ARG A 56 -4.24 -8.27 -28.41
CA ARG A 56 -2.80 -8.50 -28.57
C ARG A 56 -2.57 -9.70 -29.47
N GLU A 57 -1.55 -9.62 -30.31
CA GLU A 57 -1.11 -10.77 -31.09
C GLU A 57 -0.40 -11.78 -30.18
N ASN A 58 -0.63 -13.08 -30.39
CA ASN A 58 0.05 -14.13 -29.65
C ASN A 58 1.56 -14.06 -29.86
N ARG A 59 2.34 -14.58 -28.91
CA ARG A 59 3.81 -14.66 -29.02
C ARG A 59 4.30 -15.41 -30.28
N ALA A 60 3.46 -16.25 -30.87
CA ALA A 60 3.74 -17.00 -32.10
C ALA A 60 3.33 -16.26 -33.39
N GLY A 61 2.64 -15.11 -33.32
CA GLY A 61 2.23 -14.32 -34.49
C GLY A 61 1.04 -14.86 -35.28
N ASP A 62 0.49 -16.03 -34.94
CA ASP A 62 -0.54 -16.68 -35.77
C ASP A 62 -1.97 -16.16 -35.51
N HIS A 63 -2.29 -15.72 -34.29
CA HIS A 63 -3.65 -15.37 -33.89
C HIS A 63 -3.71 -14.20 -32.90
N ALA A 64 -4.73 -13.36 -33.01
CA ALA A 64 -5.03 -12.31 -32.04
C ALA A 64 -5.76 -12.88 -30.82
N VAL A 65 -5.28 -12.55 -29.62
CA VAL A 65 -5.91 -12.84 -28.33
C VAL A 65 -6.49 -11.56 -27.75
N SER A 66 -7.75 -11.65 -27.32
CA SER A 66 -8.42 -10.57 -26.60
C SER A 66 -8.12 -10.65 -25.10
N ASP A 67 -7.59 -9.56 -24.56
CA ASP A 67 -7.31 -9.39 -23.14
C ASP A 67 -8.09 -8.18 -22.60
N LEU A 68 -8.60 -8.27 -21.38
CA LEU A 68 -9.17 -7.16 -20.63
C LEU A 68 -8.16 -6.67 -19.59
N LEU A 69 -7.71 -5.42 -19.74
CA LEU A 69 -6.88 -4.74 -18.76
C LEU A 69 -7.78 -4.00 -17.78
N VAL A 70 -7.66 -4.32 -16.49
CA VAL A 70 -8.32 -3.61 -15.40
C VAL A 70 -7.25 -2.88 -14.59
N ILE A 71 -7.34 -1.56 -14.55
CA ILE A 71 -6.48 -0.67 -13.75
C ILE A 71 -7.28 -0.21 -12.53
N ILE A 72 -6.75 -0.52 -11.36
CA ILE A 72 -7.35 -0.20 -10.06
C ILE A 72 -6.46 0.83 -9.38
N HIS A 73 -7.02 2.00 -9.08
CA HIS A 73 -6.36 3.03 -8.29
C HIS A 73 -6.88 2.98 -6.86
N LEU A 74 -5.96 2.75 -5.93
CA LEU A 74 -6.24 2.61 -4.50
C LEU A 74 -5.48 3.69 -3.74
N GLU A 75 -6.11 4.31 -2.76
CA GLU A 75 -5.49 5.26 -1.83
C GLU A 75 -5.56 4.69 -0.42
N ARG A 76 -4.43 4.70 0.31
CA ARG A 76 -4.41 4.17 1.67
C ARG A 76 -5.09 5.16 2.61
N LEU A 77 -5.91 4.66 3.53
CA LEU A 77 -6.43 5.46 4.64
C LEU A 77 -5.39 5.47 5.78
N PRO A 78 -4.71 6.59 6.05
CA PRO A 78 -3.52 6.62 6.89
C PRO A 78 -3.84 6.61 8.40
N ASN A 79 -5.08 6.92 8.79
CA ASN A 79 -5.46 7.22 10.17
C ASN A 79 -4.97 6.19 11.18
N HIS A 80 -5.18 4.90 10.91
CA HIS A 80 -4.75 3.82 11.79
C HIS A 80 -3.23 3.76 11.93
N TYR A 81 -2.49 3.87 10.82
CA TYR A 81 -1.04 3.83 10.80
C TYR A 81 -0.41 5.05 11.50
N VAL A 82 -1.05 6.21 11.42
CA VAL A 82 -0.61 7.42 12.14
C VAL A 82 -0.66 7.19 13.66
N TYR A 83 -1.78 6.67 14.18
CA TYR A 83 -1.92 6.46 15.63
C TYR A 83 -1.10 5.29 16.16
N THR A 84 -0.93 4.21 15.39
CA THR A 84 -0.28 2.98 15.87
C THR A 84 1.22 2.93 15.58
N ILE A 85 1.71 3.64 14.57
CA ILE A 85 3.13 3.61 14.18
C ILE A 85 3.79 4.98 14.36
N ILE A 86 3.28 6.03 13.70
CA ILE A 86 3.95 7.35 13.69
C ILE A 86 3.95 7.98 15.08
N LEU A 87 2.81 7.96 15.78
CA LEU A 87 2.68 8.55 17.11
C LEU A 87 3.64 7.92 18.15
N PRO A 88 3.72 6.59 18.34
CA PRO A 88 4.67 6.04 19.31
C PRO A 88 6.13 6.26 18.92
N VAL A 89 6.49 6.16 17.63
CA VAL A 89 7.86 6.40 17.17
C VAL A 89 8.29 7.84 17.40
N THR A 90 7.43 8.82 17.15
CA THR A 90 7.73 10.24 17.41
C THR A 90 7.89 10.52 18.90
N LEU A 91 7.07 9.90 19.77
CA LEU A 91 7.24 9.98 21.22
C LEU A 91 8.57 9.39 21.70
N ILE A 92 8.97 8.23 21.18
CA ILE A 92 10.25 7.59 21.53
C ILE A 92 11.43 8.49 21.11
N ASN A 93 11.38 9.10 19.92
CA ASN A 93 12.41 10.04 19.47
C ASN A 93 12.47 11.29 20.35
N ALA A 94 11.32 11.82 20.79
CA ALA A 94 11.26 12.95 21.71
C ALA A 94 11.88 12.60 23.08
N ILE A 95 11.61 11.40 23.60
CA ILE A 95 12.27 10.89 24.82
C ILE A 95 13.78 10.76 24.60
N GLY A 96 14.21 10.33 23.41
CA GLY A 96 15.62 10.31 23.00
C GLY A 96 16.30 11.66 23.17
N ILE A 97 15.67 12.74 22.68
CA ILE A 97 16.15 14.12 22.87
C ILE A 97 16.11 14.50 24.36
N TRP A 98 15.06 14.09 25.08
CA TRP A 98 14.92 14.36 26.51
C TRP A 98 16.08 13.80 27.35
N THR A 99 16.70 12.69 26.93
CA THR A 99 17.83 12.07 27.65
C THR A 99 19.03 13.00 27.84
N PHE A 100 19.21 14.01 26.98
CA PHE A 100 20.27 15.00 27.12
C PHE A 100 20.07 15.95 28.31
N PHE A 101 18.83 16.11 28.78
CA PHE A 101 18.51 16.94 29.94
C PHE A 101 18.65 16.18 31.28
N ILE A 102 18.83 14.86 31.24
CA ILE A 102 19.01 14.05 32.45
C ILE A 102 20.41 14.27 33.02
N PRO A 103 20.55 14.69 34.29
CA PRO A 103 21.84 14.92 34.92
C PRO A 103 22.61 13.60 35.09
N LEU A 104 23.91 13.62 34.77
CA LEU A 104 24.81 12.45 34.82
C LEU A 104 24.87 11.77 36.20
N LYS A 105 24.54 12.49 37.27
CA LYS A 105 24.57 11.98 38.64
C LYS A 105 23.41 11.04 38.98
N SER A 106 22.32 11.00 38.18
CA SER A 106 21.17 10.11 38.48
C SER A 106 21.43 8.66 38.05
N GLY A 107 22.42 8.40 37.18
CA GLY A 107 22.71 7.05 36.69
C GLY A 107 21.67 6.48 35.70
N GLU A 108 20.50 7.09 35.59
CA GLU A 108 19.38 6.60 34.76
C GLU A 108 19.56 6.89 33.27
N ARG A 109 20.41 7.86 32.91
CA ARG A 109 20.64 8.30 31.52
C ARG A 109 20.99 7.13 30.60
N VAL A 110 21.85 6.20 31.05
CA VAL A 110 22.28 5.04 30.26
C VAL A 110 21.11 4.08 30.03
N THR A 111 20.33 3.80 31.08
CA THR A 111 19.15 2.93 31.00
C THR A 111 18.12 3.50 30.04
N THR A 112 17.83 4.82 30.11
CA THR A 112 16.89 5.47 29.19
C THR A 112 17.37 5.38 27.73
N CYS A 113 18.67 5.58 27.46
CA CYS A 113 19.21 5.43 26.11
C CYS A 113 19.03 4.00 25.58
N ILE A 114 19.31 2.98 26.39
CA ILE A 114 19.12 1.58 26.00
C ILE A 114 17.64 1.29 25.70
N SER A 115 16.72 1.78 26.54
CA SER A 115 15.27 1.64 26.31
C SER A 115 14.80 2.33 25.02
N VAL A 116 15.34 3.51 24.70
CA VAL A 116 15.03 4.21 23.44
C VAL A 116 15.53 3.42 22.22
N VAL A 117 16.77 2.92 22.26
CA VAL A 117 17.34 2.09 21.18
C VAL A 117 16.51 0.82 20.97
N LEU A 118 16.16 0.12 22.06
CA LEU A 118 15.27 -1.05 22.00
C LEU A 118 13.90 -0.69 21.42
N GLY A 119 13.29 0.41 21.87
CA GLY A 119 12.01 0.88 21.36
C GLY A 119 12.04 1.14 19.86
N VAL A 120 13.03 1.89 19.36
CA VAL A 120 13.20 2.13 17.92
C VAL A 120 13.40 0.84 17.16
N THR A 121 14.21 -0.09 17.68
CA THR A 121 14.48 -1.38 17.04
C THR A 121 13.19 -2.21 16.88
N VAL A 122 12.33 -2.24 17.91
CA VAL A 122 11.04 -2.96 17.85
C VAL A 122 10.11 -2.39 16.78
N PHE A 123 10.10 -1.07 16.57
CA PHE A 123 9.26 -0.44 15.53
C PHE A 123 9.86 -0.52 14.12
N GLN A 124 11.14 -0.86 14.00
CA GLN A 124 11.84 -1.02 12.73
C GLN A 124 11.83 -2.47 12.22
N ILE A 125 11.62 -3.45 13.10
CA ILE A 125 11.43 -4.88 12.77
C ILE A 125 10.00 -5.11 12.29
#